data_AF-A0A9C6TUU2-F1
#
_entry.id   AF-A0A9C6TUU2-F1
#
_cell.length_a   1.000
_cell.length_b   1.000
_cell.length_c   1.000
_cell.angle_alpha   90.00
_cell.angle_beta   90.00
_cell.angle_gamma   90.00
#
_symmetry.space_group_name_H-M   'P 1'
#
loop_
_entity.id
_entity.type
_entity.pdbx_description
1 polymer ?
#
loop_
_entity_poly.entity_id
_entity_poly.type
_entity_poly.pdbx_seq_one_letter_code
_entity_poly.pdbx_strand_id
1 'polypeptide(L)'
;MGPPAPRRPHGPPRVHLAGLGFCCLLLLLSSSISGAGALRLLELRVPPHTVARLPVQLECRFDMEGETLYSVKWYKDGHEFYRFVPTDTPKQFNFQVHGVHVLMNNSTETLVVLRNVTLATSGRFRCEVSAEGPSFQTVSDHGDMTVVALPKDGPQISGGRGRYQVDDVVRVNCTSKYSHPAAQLVWYING
;
A
#
# COMPACT_ATOMS: atom_id res chain seq x y z
N MET A 1 19.00 110.15 -4.54
CA MET A 1 19.14 109.02 -5.47
C MET A 1 19.74 107.86 -4.68
N GLY A 2 18.92 106.88 -4.30
CA GLY A 2 19.38 105.73 -3.51
C GLY A 2 20.03 104.67 -4.41
N PRO A 3 21.11 104.01 -3.98
CA PRO A 3 21.68 102.89 -4.72
C PRO A 3 20.81 101.62 -4.58
N PRO A 4 20.86 100.68 -5.57
CA PRO A 4 19.98 99.52 -5.62
C PRO A 4 20.41 98.40 -4.66
N ALA A 5 19.42 97.63 -4.19
CA ALA A 5 19.62 96.49 -3.29
C ALA A 5 20.34 95.29 -3.97
N PRO A 6 21.10 94.46 -3.21
CA PRO A 6 21.83 93.32 -3.78
C PRO A 6 20.91 92.12 -4.07
N ARG A 7 21.16 91.44 -5.20
CA ARG A 7 20.47 90.22 -5.63
C ARG A 7 20.96 89.00 -4.83
N ARG A 8 20.03 88.11 -4.44
CA ARG A 8 20.35 86.79 -3.84
C ARG A 8 20.89 85.81 -4.88
N PRO A 9 21.75 84.85 -4.50
CA PRO A 9 22.24 83.82 -5.41
C PRO A 9 21.18 82.72 -5.64
N HIS A 10 21.10 82.24 -6.88
CA HIS A 10 20.33 81.05 -7.27
C HIS A 10 21.06 79.78 -6.80
N GLY A 11 20.36 78.91 -6.06
CA GLY A 11 20.84 77.56 -5.74
C GLY A 11 20.76 76.61 -6.95
N PRO A 12 21.52 75.50 -6.95
CA PRO A 12 21.57 74.57 -8.08
C PRO A 12 20.29 73.73 -8.20
N PRO A 13 19.98 73.20 -9.41
CA PRO A 13 18.79 72.40 -9.62
C PRO A 13 18.93 71.02 -8.96
N ARG A 14 17.84 70.56 -8.32
CA ARG A 14 17.73 69.20 -7.81
C ARG A 14 17.55 68.23 -8.97
N VAL A 15 18.49 67.30 -9.12
CA VAL A 15 18.34 66.13 -10.00
C VAL A 15 17.47 65.10 -9.29
N HIS A 16 16.32 64.76 -9.88
CA HIS A 16 15.44 63.71 -9.37
C HIS A 16 16.02 62.33 -9.73
N LEU A 17 16.41 61.58 -8.70
CA LEU A 17 16.78 60.17 -8.79
C LEU A 17 15.49 59.31 -8.75
N ALA A 18 14.79 59.21 -9.88
CA ALA A 18 13.64 58.32 -10.02
C ALA A 18 14.04 57.16 -10.94
N GLY A 19 14.19 55.95 -10.41
CA GLY A 19 14.41 54.79 -11.29
C GLY A 19 14.90 53.46 -10.72
N LEU A 20 14.99 53.26 -9.39
CA LEU A 20 15.55 52.01 -8.84
C LEU A 20 14.61 51.25 -7.87
N GLY A 21 13.42 51.77 -7.57
CA GLY A 21 12.54 51.18 -6.56
C GLY A 21 11.57 50.10 -7.05
N PHE A 22 11.28 50.04 -8.36
CA PHE A 22 10.14 49.24 -8.85
C PHE A 22 10.50 47.81 -9.29
N CYS A 23 11.78 47.50 -9.52
CA CYS A 23 12.20 46.16 -9.95
C CYS A 23 12.40 45.19 -8.77
N CYS A 24 12.70 45.70 -7.57
CA CYS A 24 12.90 44.87 -6.37
C CYS A 24 11.58 44.31 -5.80
N LEU A 25 10.45 44.98 -6.03
CA LEU A 25 9.15 44.54 -5.49
C LEU A 25 8.57 43.34 -6.26
N LEU A 26 8.95 43.15 -7.53
CA LEU A 26 8.55 41.99 -8.34
C LEU A 26 9.44 40.76 -8.11
N LEU A 27 10.68 40.94 -7.66
CA LEU A 27 11.59 39.83 -7.31
C LEU A 27 11.33 39.24 -5.92
N LEU A 28 10.53 39.91 -5.07
CA LEU A 28 10.12 39.39 -3.76
C LEU A 28 8.85 38.51 -3.81
N LEU A 29 8.24 38.35 -5.00
CA LEU A 29 7.05 37.51 -5.19
C LEU A 29 7.35 36.10 -5.73
N SER A 30 8.62 35.76 -5.98
CA SER A 30 9.01 34.37 -6.21
C SER A 30 9.19 33.66 -4.86
N SER A 31 8.09 33.58 -4.10
CA SER A 31 7.97 32.63 -3.01
C SER A 31 8.10 31.26 -3.64
N SER A 32 9.24 30.60 -3.44
CA SER A 32 9.39 29.18 -3.76
C SER A 32 8.23 28.46 -3.10
N ILE A 33 7.27 27.97 -3.90
CA ILE A 33 6.34 26.95 -3.46
C ILE A 33 7.21 25.70 -3.29
N SER A 34 7.95 25.63 -2.18
CA SER A 34 8.44 24.34 -1.70
C SER A 34 7.16 23.58 -1.37
N GLY A 35 6.74 22.72 -2.28
CA GLY A 35 5.65 21.79 -2.00
C GLY A 35 5.97 21.13 -0.66
N ALA A 36 5.10 21.32 0.31
CA ALA A 36 5.16 20.54 1.54
C ALA A 36 4.97 19.08 1.11
N GLY A 37 6.05 18.32 1.11
CA GLY A 37 5.97 16.89 0.87
C GLY A 37 5.07 16.27 1.93
N ALA A 38 4.10 15.48 1.48
CA ALA A 38 3.18 14.80 2.36
C ALA A 38 3.44 13.30 2.26
N LEU A 39 3.37 12.60 3.38
CA LEU A 39 3.46 11.14 3.40
C LEU A 39 2.40 10.57 2.44
N ARG A 40 2.82 9.69 1.53
CA ARG A 40 1.94 9.11 0.52
C ARG A 40 2.06 7.61 0.47
N LEU A 41 0.91 6.95 0.48
CA LEU A 41 0.83 5.53 0.14
C LEU A 41 0.79 5.41 -1.39
N LEU A 42 1.84 4.82 -1.96
CA LEU A 42 1.99 4.67 -3.40
C LEU A 42 1.23 3.46 -3.93
N GLU A 43 1.32 2.34 -3.21
CA GLU A 43 0.74 1.08 -3.66
C GLU A 43 0.54 0.12 -2.48
N LEU A 44 -0.63 -0.48 -2.40
CA LEU A 44 -0.90 -1.62 -1.54
C LEU A 44 -1.18 -2.86 -2.39
N ARG A 45 -0.41 -3.93 -2.17
CA ARG A 45 -0.65 -5.24 -2.80
C ARG A 45 -1.05 -6.27 -1.77
N VAL A 46 -2.33 -6.60 -1.79
CA VAL A 46 -2.91 -7.76 -1.11
C VAL A 46 -3.46 -8.68 -2.20
N PRO A 47 -2.93 -9.89 -2.40
CA PRO A 47 -3.44 -10.80 -3.41
C PRO A 47 -4.92 -11.11 -3.14
N PRO A 48 -5.82 -10.93 -4.13
CA PRO A 48 -7.25 -11.16 -3.92
C PRO A 48 -7.54 -12.64 -3.64
N HIS A 49 -6.73 -13.53 -4.21
CA HIS A 49 -6.80 -14.97 -4.01
C HIS A 49 -5.42 -15.56 -3.76
N THR A 50 -5.33 -16.53 -2.84
CA THR A 50 -4.13 -17.33 -2.63
C THR A 50 -4.50 -18.77 -2.30
N VAL A 51 -3.56 -19.71 -2.48
CA VAL A 51 -3.78 -21.13 -2.22
C VAL A 51 -3.27 -21.48 -0.83
N ALA A 52 -4.08 -22.22 -0.07
CA ALA A 52 -3.72 -22.71 1.25
C ALA A 52 -2.36 -23.45 1.24
N ARG A 53 -1.59 -23.27 2.31
CA ARG A 53 -0.22 -23.76 2.55
C ARG A 53 0.89 -23.05 1.77
N LEU A 54 0.58 -22.30 0.72
CA LEU A 54 1.59 -21.48 0.05
C LEU A 54 1.86 -20.20 0.85
N PRO A 55 3.10 -19.70 0.86
CA PRO A 55 3.39 -18.39 1.45
C PRO A 55 2.74 -17.29 0.62
N VAL A 56 2.41 -16.17 1.26
CA VAL A 56 1.88 -14.98 0.58
C VAL A 56 2.67 -13.75 1.00
N GLN A 57 2.85 -12.83 0.06
CA GLN A 57 3.51 -11.55 0.26
C GLN A 57 2.48 -10.44 0.27
N LEU A 58 2.55 -9.58 1.28
CA LEU A 58 1.77 -8.37 1.40
C LEU A 58 2.72 -7.19 1.25
N GLU A 59 2.49 -6.32 0.28
CA GLU A 59 3.39 -5.21 -0.03
C GLU A 59 2.69 -3.88 0.22
N CYS A 60 3.38 -2.96 0.90
CA CYS A 60 2.90 -1.62 1.17
C CYS A 60 4.03 -0.65 0.84
N ARG A 61 3.92 0.00 -0.32
CA ARG A 61 4.89 0.97 -0.82
C ARG A 61 4.40 2.37 -0.47
N PHE A 62 5.28 3.17 0.07
CA PHE A 62 5.00 4.55 0.46
C PHE A 62 6.20 5.44 0.15
N ASP A 63 5.93 6.73 -0.04
CA ASP A 63 6.92 7.80 -0.15
C ASP A 63 6.77 8.71 1.07
N MET A 64 7.87 8.92 1.79
CA MET A 64 7.88 9.80 2.95
C MET A 64 7.89 11.29 2.55
N GLU A 65 8.20 11.62 1.29
CA GLU A 65 8.29 12.99 0.75
C GLU A 65 9.06 13.97 1.68
N GLY A 66 10.12 13.49 2.36
CA GLY A 66 10.96 14.29 3.26
C GLY A 66 10.65 14.15 4.76
N GLU A 67 9.59 13.42 5.12
CA GLU A 67 9.27 13.08 6.51
C GLU A 67 10.13 11.92 7.04
N THR A 68 10.18 11.74 8.36
CA THR A 68 10.84 10.58 9.00
C THR A 68 9.81 9.52 9.37
N LEU A 69 10.09 8.25 9.08
CA LEU A 69 9.18 7.14 9.39
C LEU A 69 9.12 6.89 10.90
N TYR A 70 7.92 6.96 11.48
CA TYR A 70 7.66 6.53 12.85
C TYR A 70 7.34 5.04 12.91
N SER A 71 6.35 4.58 12.15
CA SER A 71 6.01 3.15 12.12
C SER A 71 5.26 2.72 10.86
N VAL A 72 5.38 1.43 10.54
CA VAL A 72 4.48 0.72 9.62
C VAL A 72 3.77 -0.37 10.39
N LYS A 73 2.45 -0.42 10.30
CA LYS A 73 1.62 -1.44 10.96
C LYS A 73 0.75 -2.16 9.95
N TRP A 74 0.57 -3.45 10.17
CA TRP A 74 -0.34 -4.28 9.41
C TRP A 74 -1.43 -4.87 10.29
N TYR A 75 -2.64 -4.84 9.77
CA TYR A 75 -3.85 -5.33 10.43
C TYR A 75 -4.54 -6.38 9.57
N LYS A 76 -5.09 -7.40 10.21
CA LYS A 76 -6.07 -8.32 9.61
C LYS A 76 -7.37 -8.17 10.37
N ASP A 77 -8.44 -7.83 9.66
CA ASP A 77 -9.79 -7.67 10.23
C ASP A 77 -9.78 -6.75 11.46
N GLY A 78 -9.02 -5.66 11.39
CA GLY A 78 -8.88 -4.67 12.45
C GLY A 78 -7.88 -5.02 13.58
N HIS A 79 -7.32 -6.23 13.60
CA HIS A 79 -6.36 -6.67 14.60
C HIS A 79 -4.94 -6.55 14.07
N GLU A 80 -4.09 -5.83 14.80
CA GLU A 80 -2.68 -5.69 14.44
C GLU A 80 -1.98 -7.04 14.52
N PHE A 81 -1.17 -7.38 13.52
CA PHE A 81 -0.39 -8.62 13.52
C PHE A 81 1.10 -8.41 13.25
N TYR A 82 1.49 -7.25 12.70
CA TYR A 82 2.87 -6.89 12.44
C TYR A 82 3.09 -5.39 12.61
N ARG A 83 4.25 -5.02 13.16
CA ARG A 83 4.70 -3.63 13.30
C ARG A 83 6.19 -3.53 13.02
N PHE A 84 6.57 -2.49 12.29
CA PHE A 84 7.93 -2.05 12.09
C PHE A 84 8.12 -0.65 12.70
N VAL A 85 9.09 -0.49 13.58
CA VAL A 85 9.50 0.79 14.19
C VAL A 85 11.01 0.95 14.00
N PRO A 86 11.48 1.88 13.14
CA PRO A 86 12.90 1.98 12.79
C PRO A 86 13.84 2.25 13.97
N THR A 87 13.33 2.93 15.00
CA THR A 87 14.08 3.37 16.19
C THR A 87 14.16 2.31 17.29
N ASP A 88 13.31 1.29 17.25
CA ASP A 88 13.24 0.27 18.30
C ASP A 88 14.29 -0.82 18.10
N THR A 89 14.62 -1.52 19.20
CA THR A 89 15.45 -2.73 19.19
C THR A 89 14.72 -3.82 19.98
N PRO A 90 14.15 -4.85 19.32
CA PRO A 90 14.14 -5.09 17.87
C PRO A 90 13.22 -4.13 17.10
N LYS A 91 13.51 -3.90 15.81
CA LYS A 91 12.69 -3.03 14.94
C LYS A 91 11.33 -3.62 14.58
N GLN A 92 11.13 -4.92 14.79
CA GLN A 92 9.99 -5.67 14.29
C GLN A 92 9.26 -6.37 15.43
N PHE A 93 7.94 -6.26 15.43
CA PHE A 93 7.07 -6.90 16.40
C PHE A 93 6.00 -7.70 15.69
N ASN A 94 5.66 -8.87 16.23
CA ASN A 94 4.51 -9.66 15.80
C ASN A 94 3.47 -9.73 16.91
N PHE A 95 2.21 -9.84 16.51
CA PHE A 95 1.08 -9.98 17.42
C PHE A 95 0.23 -11.15 16.95
N GLN A 96 -0.32 -11.92 17.89
CA GLN A 96 -1.08 -13.10 17.56
C GLN A 96 -2.45 -12.72 16.99
N VAL A 97 -2.70 -13.14 15.74
CA VAL A 97 -4.00 -13.08 15.08
C VAL A 97 -4.31 -14.43 14.47
N HIS A 98 -5.55 -14.90 14.61
CA HIS A 98 -5.96 -16.22 14.13
C HIS A 98 -5.73 -16.36 12.62
N GLY A 99 -5.06 -17.45 12.22
CA GLY A 99 -4.72 -17.73 10.83
C GLY A 99 -3.57 -16.89 10.27
N VAL A 100 -2.90 -16.04 11.06
CA VAL A 100 -1.78 -15.21 10.61
C VAL A 100 -0.48 -15.70 11.22
N HIS A 101 0.48 -16.06 10.38
CA HIS A 101 1.81 -16.48 10.80
C HIS A 101 2.87 -15.72 10.01
N VAL A 102 3.41 -14.65 10.60
CA VAL A 102 4.44 -13.82 9.96
C VAL A 102 5.79 -14.54 9.96
N LEU A 103 6.49 -14.50 8.83
CA LEU A 103 7.89 -14.91 8.71
C LEU A 103 8.78 -13.67 8.91
N MET A 104 9.14 -13.38 10.17
CA MET A 104 9.83 -12.14 10.59
C MET A 104 11.11 -11.88 9.80
N ASN A 105 11.96 -12.89 9.63
CA ASN A 105 13.26 -12.75 8.92
C ASN A 105 13.12 -12.37 7.44
N ASN A 106 11.93 -12.51 6.86
CA ASN A 106 11.65 -12.20 5.46
C ASN A 106 10.68 -11.00 5.33
N SER A 107 10.38 -10.33 6.44
CA SER A 107 9.49 -9.17 6.49
C SER A 107 10.29 -7.91 6.80
N THR A 108 9.85 -6.77 6.28
CA THR A 108 10.49 -5.46 6.36
C THR A 108 9.41 -4.38 6.55
N GLU A 109 9.80 -3.11 6.51
CA GLU A 109 8.88 -1.97 6.53
C GLU A 109 7.89 -1.93 5.36
N THR A 110 8.25 -2.49 4.20
CA THR A 110 7.41 -2.45 2.98
C THR A 110 6.83 -3.80 2.58
N LEU A 111 7.36 -4.91 3.12
CA LEU A 111 6.97 -6.27 2.73
C LEU A 111 6.71 -7.13 3.96
N VAL A 112 5.55 -7.79 4.03
CA VAL A 112 5.26 -8.79 5.07
C VAL A 112 4.97 -10.14 4.45
N VAL A 113 5.69 -11.16 4.89
CA VAL A 113 5.53 -12.53 4.39
C VAL A 113 4.75 -13.35 5.39
N LEU A 114 3.61 -13.89 4.97
CA LEU A 114 2.84 -14.86 5.75
C LEU A 114 3.17 -16.27 5.28
N ARG A 115 3.38 -17.18 6.23
CA ARG A 115 3.57 -18.62 6.00
C ARG A 115 2.39 -19.42 6.54
N ASN A 116 2.33 -20.71 6.19
CA ASN A 116 1.30 -21.62 6.69
C ASN A 116 -0.11 -21.04 6.51
N VAL A 117 -0.38 -20.46 5.34
CA VAL A 117 -1.66 -19.83 5.01
C VAL A 117 -2.77 -20.88 5.06
N THR A 118 -3.89 -20.55 5.71
CA THR A 118 -5.06 -21.42 5.87
C THR A 118 -6.33 -20.68 5.46
N LEU A 119 -7.48 -21.36 5.43
CA LEU A 119 -8.76 -20.69 5.16
C LEU A 119 -9.03 -19.54 6.14
N ALA A 120 -8.59 -19.67 7.39
CA ALA A 120 -8.69 -18.64 8.42
C ALA A 120 -7.82 -17.39 8.15
N THR A 121 -6.82 -17.48 7.27
CA THR A 121 -6.02 -16.34 6.84
C THR A 121 -6.82 -15.40 5.93
N SER A 122 -7.94 -15.83 5.36
CA SER A 122 -8.83 -14.96 4.59
C SER A 122 -9.32 -13.78 5.45
N GLY A 123 -9.46 -12.61 4.85
CA GLY A 123 -9.92 -11.40 5.53
C GLY A 123 -9.42 -10.13 4.87
N ARG A 124 -9.70 -9.00 5.51
CA ARG A 124 -9.26 -7.66 5.10
C ARG A 124 -7.90 -7.35 5.71
N PHE A 125 -6.91 -7.09 4.86
CA PHE A 125 -5.58 -6.66 5.25
C PHE A 125 -5.41 -5.17 5.03
N ARG A 126 -4.94 -4.46 6.06
CA ARG A 126 -4.70 -3.01 6.00
C ARG A 126 -3.24 -2.72 6.36
N CYS A 127 -2.61 -1.85 5.57
CA CYS A 127 -1.35 -1.23 5.93
C CYS A 127 -1.61 0.19 6.45
N GLU A 128 -0.92 0.59 7.51
CA GLU A 128 -0.91 1.94 8.06
C GLU A 128 0.55 2.40 8.20
N VAL A 129 0.88 3.55 7.61
CA VAL A 129 2.21 4.16 7.66
C VAL A 129 2.08 5.49 8.37
N SER A 130 2.94 5.73 9.37
CA SER A 130 2.93 6.97 10.16
C SER A 130 4.30 7.64 10.14
N ALA A 131 4.31 8.96 9.97
CA ALA A 131 5.49 9.82 10.11
C ALA A 131 5.70 10.27 11.57
N GLU A 132 6.94 10.67 11.85
CA GLU A 132 7.36 11.23 13.14
C GLU A 132 6.84 12.67 13.33
N GLY A 133 7.03 13.22 14.53
CA GLY A 133 6.82 14.65 14.76
C GLY A 133 7.70 15.52 13.85
N PRO A 134 7.23 16.72 13.43
CA PRO A 134 6.03 17.40 13.92
C PRO A 134 4.75 17.13 13.14
N SER A 135 4.83 16.47 11.98
CA SER A 135 3.68 16.33 11.09
C SER A 135 2.69 15.26 11.57
N PHE A 136 3.21 14.19 12.21
CA PHE A 136 2.43 13.03 12.67
C PHE A 136 1.44 12.51 11.62
N GLN A 137 1.79 12.64 10.34
CA GLN A 137 0.93 12.22 9.24
C GLN A 137 0.77 10.71 9.26
N THR A 138 -0.43 10.24 8.93
CA THR A 138 -0.73 8.81 8.80
C THR A 138 -1.50 8.58 7.51
N VAL A 139 -1.05 7.61 6.71
CA VAL A 139 -1.75 7.11 5.53
C VAL A 139 -2.05 5.64 5.70
N SER A 140 -3.17 5.19 5.13
CA SER A 140 -3.54 3.78 5.17
C SER A 140 -4.36 3.40 3.95
N ASP A 141 -4.27 2.12 3.58
CA ASP A 141 -5.13 1.51 2.57
C ASP A 141 -5.37 0.04 2.93
N HIS A 142 -6.31 -0.62 2.27
CA HIS A 142 -6.67 -2.01 2.53
C HIS A 142 -7.00 -2.81 1.27
N GLY A 143 -6.83 -4.13 1.36
CA GLY A 143 -7.27 -5.10 0.36
C GLY A 143 -7.81 -6.36 1.01
N ASP A 144 -8.73 -7.03 0.32
CA ASP A 144 -9.36 -8.25 0.80
C ASP A 144 -8.71 -9.48 0.15
N MET A 145 -8.34 -10.47 0.95
CA MET A 145 -7.75 -11.74 0.47
C MET A 145 -8.66 -12.91 0.82
N THR A 146 -8.93 -13.76 -0.17
CA THR A 146 -9.62 -15.05 0.01
C THR A 146 -8.66 -16.21 -0.22
N VAL A 147 -8.55 -17.10 0.75
CA VAL A 147 -7.73 -18.31 0.62
C VAL A 147 -8.57 -19.45 0.07
N VAL A 148 -8.09 -20.06 -1.01
CA VAL A 148 -8.70 -21.26 -1.61
C VAL A 148 -7.93 -22.51 -1.22
N ALA A 149 -8.64 -23.62 -1.05
CA ALA A 149 -8.05 -24.95 -0.87
C ALA A 149 -8.34 -25.78 -2.11
N LEU A 150 -7.30 -26.14 -2.87
CA LEU A 150 -7.44 -27.00 -4.02
C LEU A 150 -7.50 -28.47 -3.59
N PRO A 151 -8.27 -29.32 -4.29
CA PRO A 151 -8.18 -30.77 -4.14
C PRO A 151 -6.74 -31.23 -4.34
N LYS A 152 -6.29 -32.19 -3.52
CA LYS A 152 -4.94 -32.76 -3.64
C LYS A 152 -4.73 -33.47 -4.98
N ASP A 153 -5.75 -34.17 -5.44
CA ASP A 153 -5.76 -35.01 -6.63
C ASP A 153 -7.03 -34.72 -7.44
N GLY A 154 -7.02 -35.09 -8.73
CA GLY A 154 -8.20 -35.03 -9.60
C GLY A 154 -9.34 -35.91 -9.11
N PRO A 155 -10.58 -35.66 -9.59
CA PRO A 155 -11.72 -36.45 -9.19
C PRO A 155 -11.59 -37.90 -9.63
N GLN A 156 -12.16 -38.80 -8.84
CA GLN A 156 -12.10 -40.25 -9.08
C GLN A 156 -13.46 -40.74 -9.56
N ILE A 157 -13.45 -41.51 -10.64
CA ILE A 157 -14.66 -42.14 -11.19
C ILE A 157 -14.77 -43.57 -10.66
N SER A 158 -15.91 -43.91 -10.08
CA SER A 158 -16.19 -45.23 -9.50
C SER A 158 -17.56 -45.78 -9.96
N GLY A 159 -17.78 -47.08 -9.80
CA GLY A 159 -19.06 -47.73 -10.10
C GLY A 159 -19.25 -48.20 -11.56
N GLY A 160 -18.30 -47.94 -12.46
CA GLY A 160 -18.37 -48.35 -13.87
C GLY A 160 -18.05 -49.83 -14.12
N ARG A 161 -18.44 -50.33 -15.30
CA ARG A 161 -18.11 -51.66 -15.81
C ARG A 161 -17.00 -51.56 -16.85
N GLY A 162 -16.18 -52.61 -16.97
CA GLY A 162 -15.08 -52.63 -17.95
C GLY A 162 -15.55 -52.68 -19.42
N ARG A 163 -16.80 -53.08 -19.66
CA ARG A 163 -17.43 -53.11 -20.99
C ARG A 163 -18.92 -52.82 -20.86
N TYR A 164 -19.46 -52.19 -21.89
CA TYR A 164 -20.88 -51.88 -22.06
C TYR A 164 -21.29 -52.26 -23.49
N GLN A 165 -22.55 -52.67 -23.65
CA GLN A 165 -23.18 -52.85 -24.94
C GLN A 165 -23.92 -51.58 -25.36
N VAL A 166 -24.28 -51.49 -26.64
CA VAL A 166 -25.18 -50.43 -27.13
C VAL A 166 -26.49 -50.53 -26.34
N ASP A 167 -27.04 -49.37 -25.97
CA ASP A 167 -28.23 -49.20 -25.12
C ASP A 167 -28.04 -49.48 -23.61
N ASP A 168 -26.83 -49.84 -23.15
CA ASP A 168 -26.56 -49.92 -21.71
C ASP A 168 -26.60 -48.54 -21.05
N VAL A 169 -27.21 -48.49 -19.87
CA VAL A 169 -27.17 -47.29 -19.00
C VAL A 169 -25.89 -47.31 -18.17
N VAL A 170 -25.00 -46.36 -18.43
CA VAL A 170 -23.79 -46.15 -17.63
C VAL A 170 -24.14 -45.36 -16.36
N ARG A 171 -24.03 -46.00 -15.19
CA ARG A 171 -24.14 -45.35 -13.88
C ARG A 171 -22.77 -45.33 -13.20
N VAL A 172 -22.23 -44.14 -13.05
CA VAL A 172 -20.91 -43.90 -12.46
C VAL A 172 -20.95 -42.71 -11.51
N ASN A 173 -20.07 -42.72 -10.52
CA ASN A 173 -19.91 -41.64 -9.56
C ASN A 173 -18.56 -40.96 -9.78
N CYS A 174 -18.56 -39.64 -9.95
CA CYS A 174 -17.36 -38.82 -9.97
C CYS A 174 -17.27 -38.08 -8.63
N THR A 175 -16.19 -38.32 -7.89
CA THR A 175 -16.00 -37.75 -6.55
C THR A 175 -14.71 -36.94 -6.51
N SER A 176 -14.80 -35.65 -6.18
CA SER A 176 -13.62 -34.83 -5.86
C SER A 176 -13.16 -35.05 -4.42
N LYS A 177 -11.88 -34.77 -4.15
CA LYS A 177 -11.39 -34.58 -2.78
C LYS A 177 -11.84 -33.21 -2.23
N TYR A 178 -11.57 -32.99 -0.94
CA TYR A 178 -11.89 -31.76 -0.24
C TYR A 178 -11.31 -30.52 -0.94
N SER A 179 -12.13 -29.47 -1.08
CA SER A 179 -11.72 -28.18 -1.62
C SER A 179 -12.53 -27.04 -1.00
N HIS A 180 -12.01 -25.82 -1.12
CA HIS A 180 -12.71 -24.60 -0.81
C HIS A 180 -12.40 -23.54 -1.89
N PRO A 181 -13.41 -23.03 -2.63
CA PRO A 181 -14.81 -23.44 -2.61
C PRO A 181 -15.01 -24.90 -3.07
N ALA A 182 -16.24 -25.41 -2.97
CA ALA A 182 -16.57 -26.75 -3.45
C ALA A 182 -16.22 -26.89 -4.95
N ALA A 183 -15.58 -28.00 -5.31
CA ALA A 183 -15.16 -28.25 -6.68
C ALA A 183 -16.37 -28.38 -7.61
N GLN A 184 -16.27 -27.82 -8.81
CA GLN A 184 -17.25 -28.02 -9.87
C GLN A 184 -16.85 -29.25 -10.70
N LEU A 185 -17.77 -30.20 -10.81
CA LEU A 185 -17.57 -31.44 -11.56
C LEU A 185 -18.41 -31.41 -12.84
N VAL A 186 -17.76 -31.63 -13.98
CA VAL A 186 -18.39 -31.66 -15.31
C VAL A 186 -18.00 -32.96 -15.99
N TRP A 187 -18.98 -33.58 -16.67
CA TRP A 187 -18.78 -34.81 -17.44
C TRP A 187 -18.62 -34.49 -18.91
N TYR A 188 -17.69 -35.16 -19.57
CA TYR A 188 -17.49 -35.12 -21.03
C TYR A 188 -17.49 -36.54 -21.57
N ILE A 189 -18.16 -36.76 -22.70
CA ILE A 189 -18.19 -38.04 -23.40
C ILE A 189 -17.53 -37.81 -24.75
N ASN A 190 -16.44 -38.54 -25.02
CA ASN A 190 -15.63 -38.44 -26.24
C ASN A 190 -14.87 -37.10 -26.43
N GLY A 191 -14.76 -36.28 -25.38
CA GLY A 191 -14.09 -34.98 -25.42
C GLY A 191 -15.05 -33.89 -25.84
#